data_AF-A0A838HGG9-F1
#
_entry.id   AF-A0A838HGG9-F1
#
_cell.length_a   1.000
_cell.length_b   1.000
_cell.length_c   1.000
_cell.angle_alpha   90.00
_cell.angle_beta   90.00
_cell.angle_gamma   90.00
#
_symmetry.space_group_name_H-M   'P 1'
#
loop_
_entity.id
_entity.type
_entity.pdbx_description
1 polymer ?
#
loop_
_entity_poly.entity_id
_entity_poly.type
_entity_poly.pdbx_seq_one_letter_code
_entity_poly.pdbx_strand_id
1 'polypeptide(L)' 'MSGAFETHLREAIALNRERLPLYAQLTDGASLPISRRLIRAELLALPLARYFDRRAQPYERAGIPLLSEAFVSM' A
#
# COMPACT_ATOMS: atom_id res chain seq x y z
N MET A 1 -3.86 1.66 -16.23
CA MET A 1 -4.37 2.19 -14.96
C MET A 1 -4.00 1.23 -13.85
N SER A 2 -3.54 1.73 -12.71
CA SER A 2 -3.30 0.92 -11.49
C SER A 2 -4.63 0.41 -10.95
N GLY A 3 -4.67 -0.78 -10.37
CA GLY A 3 -5.88 -1.28 -9.68
C GLY A 3 -5.98 -0.76 -8.25
N ALA A 4 -7.03 -1.19 -7.54
CA ALA A 4 -7.33 -0.71 -6.19
C ALA A 4 -6.22 -1.06 -5.18
N PHE A 5 -5.69 -2.29 -5.23
CA PHE A 5 -4.66 -2.72 -4.31
C PHE A 5 -3.31 -2.04 -4.62
N GLU A 6 -2.92 -1.93 -5.89
CA GLU A 6 -1.71 -1.20 -6.26
C GLU A 6 -1.79 0.27 -5.82
N THR A 7 -2.95 0.90 -5.99
CA THR A 7 -3.17 2.30 -5.58
C THR A 7 -3.02 2.46 -4.08
N HIS A 8 -3.70 1.62 -3.28
CA HIS A 8 -3.59 1.64 -1.83
C HIS A 8 -2.15 1.50 -1.33
N LEU A 9 -1.37 0.55 -1.87
CA LEU A 9 0.03 0.39 -1.48
C LEU A 9 0.89 1.60 -1.84
N ARG A 10 0.62 2.26 -2.97
CA ARG A 10 1.38 3.45 -3.37
C ARG A 10 1.08 4.63 -2.45
N GLU A 11 -0.17 4.83 -2.08
CA GLU A 11 -0.59 5.84 -1.11
C GLU A 11 0.04 5.56 0.27
N ALA A 12 -0.04 4.31 0.75
CA ALA A 12 0.59 3.90 2.01
C ALA A 12 2.12 4.14 2.00
N ILE A 13 2.83 3.80 0.92
CA ILE A 13 4.27 4.05 0.79
C ILE A 13 4.58 5.55 0.86
N ALA A 14 3.80 6.37 0.16
CA ALA A 14 3.99 7.83 0.16
C ALA A 14 3.80 8.40 1.57
N LEU A 15 2.66 8.08 2.20
CA LEU A 15 2.33 8.50 3.55
C LEU A 15 3.35 8.03 4.59
N ASN A 16 3.84 6.79 4.48
CA ASN A 16 4.82 6.24 5.41
C ASN A 16 6.21 6.85 5.22
N ARG A 17 6.56 7.30 4.01
CA ARG A 17 7.79 8.08 3.77
C ARG A 17 7.71 9.46 4.42
N GLU A 18 6.54 10.10 4.40
CA GLU A 18 6.30 11.38 5.08
C GLU A 18 6.33 11.22 6.61
N ARG A 19 5.76 10.13 7.13
CA ARG A 19 5.73 9.83 8.57
C ARG A 19 7.07 9.40 9.15
N LEU A 20 7.96 8.81 8.34
CA LEU A 20 9.25 8.31 8.80
C LEU A 20 10.07 9.36 9.59
N PRO A 21 10.33 10.58 9.09
CA PRO A 21 11.07 11.59 9.85
C PRO A 21 10.31 12.06 11.10
N LEU A 22 8.98 12.18 11.03
CA LEU A 22 8.14 12.60 12.15
C LEU A 22 8.20 11.60 13.30
N TYR A 23 8.04 10.31 13.01
CA TYR A 23 8.14 9.26 14.01
C TYR A 23 9.55 9.11 14.54
N ALA A 24 10.57 9.26 13.69
CA ALA A 24 11.96 9.27 14.14
C ALA A 24 12.20 10.38 15.16
N GLN A 25 11.69 11.59 14.91
CA GLN A 25 11.79 12.71 15.85
C GLN A 25 11.06 12.45 17.17
N LEU A 26 9.85 11.89 17.14
CA LEU A 26 9.05 11.61 18.34
C LEU A 26 9.60 10.46 19.20
N THR A 27 10.53 9.66 18.67
CA THR A 27 11.02 8.43 19.32
C THR A 27 12.53 8.40 19.46
N ASP A 28 13.21 9.54 19.32
CA ASP A 28 14.68 9.64 19.31
C ASP A 28 15.34 8.59 18.39
N GLY A 29 14.72 8.36 17.23
CA GLY A 29 15.17 7.44 16.19
C GLY A 29 14.76 5.98 16.39
N ALA A 30 14.15 5.59 17.51
CA ALA A 30 13.79 4.20 17.79
C ALA A 30 12.82 3.58 16.75
N SER A 31 11.98 4.40 16.10
CA SER A 31 11.05 3.94 15.05
C SER A 31 11.69 3.68 13.68
N LEU A 32 12.91 4.17 13.42
CA LEU A 32 13.54 4.07 12.10
C LEU A 32 13.60 2.64 11.52
N PRO A 33 13.98 1.60 12.29
CA PRO A 33 14.08 0.24 11.76
C PRO A 33 12.73 -0.30 11.30
N ILE A 34 11.67 -0.07 12.09
CA ILE A 34 10.34 -0.60 11.78
C ILE A 34 9.70 0.15 10.61
N SER A 35 9.81 1.49 10.55
CA SER A 35 9.29 2.29 9.43
C SER A 35 9.97 1.92 8.10
N ARG A 36 11.30 1.74 8.10
CA ARG A 36 12.03 1.29 6.90
C ARG A 36 11.70 -0.14 6.51
N ARG A 37 11.42 -1.02 7.47
CA ARG A 37 10.98 -2.40 7.17
C ARG A 37 9.58 -2.41 6.54
N LEU A 38 8.66 -1.59 7.07
CA LEU A 38 7.31 -1.44 6.53
C LEU A 38 7.35 -0.96 5.07
N ILE A 39 8.01 0.15 4.79
CA ILE A 39 8.12 0.70 3.41
C ILE A 39 8.75 -0.31 2.45
N ARG A 40 9.77 -1.07 2.89
CA ARG A 40 10.36 -2.14 2.07
C ARG A 40 9.38 -3.28 1.79
N ALA A 41 8.61 -3.71 2.79
CA ALA A 41 7.60 -4.74 2.60
C ALA A 41 6.51 -4.30 1.61
N GLU A 42 6.05 -3.05 1.71
CA GLU A 42 5.07 -2.47 0.79
C GLU A 42 5.61 -2.41 -0.65
N LEU A 43 6.86 -1.96 -0.83
CA LEU A 43 7.53 -1.95 -2.14
C LEU A 43 7.64 -3.36 -2.75
N LEU A 44 8.00 -4.35 -1.94
CA LEU A 44 8.08 -5.75 -2.36
C LEU A 44 6.70 -6.35 -2.67
N ALA A 45 5.63 -5.81 -2.07
CA ALA A 45 4.26 -6.26 -2.32
C ALA A 45 3.63 -5.65 -3.60
N LEU A 46 4.19 -4.59 -4.18
CA LEU A 46 3.64 -3.97 -5.40
C LEU A 46 3.41 -4.94 -6.58
N PRO A 47 4.34 -5.87 -6.91
CA PRO A 47 4.08 -6.86 -7.96
C PRO A 47 2.91 -7.79 -7.63
N LEU A 48 2.76 -8.16 -6.36
CA LEU A 48 1.66 -8.99 -5.87
C LEU A 48 0.33 -8.24 -5.94
N ALA A 49 0.31 -6.96 -5.58
CA ALA A 49 -0.88 -6.12 -5.72
C ALA A 49 -1.34 -6.02 -7.17
N ARG A 50 -0.41 -5.78 -8.11
CA ARG A 50 -0.71 -5.80 -9.55
C ARG A 50 -1.26 -7.14 -10.03
N TYR A 51 -0.75 -8.24 -9.50
CA TYR A 51 -1.23 -9.58 -9.83
C TYR A 51 -2.69 -9.74 -9.39
N PHE A 52 -3.02 -9.41 -8.15
CA PHE A 52 -4.39 -9.52 -7.63
C PHE A 52 -5.35 -8.54 -8.28
N ASP A 53 -4.95 -7.30 -8.53
CA ASP A 53 -5.75 -6.33 -9.28
C ASP A 53 -6.16 -6.87 -10.65
N ARG A 54 -5.24 -7.48 -11.39
CA ARG A 54 -5.55 -8.12 -12.69
C ARG A 54 -6.49 -9.30 -12.53
N ARG A 55 -6.34 -10.10 -11.46
CA ARG A 55 -7.20 -11.25 -11.18
C ARG A 55 -8.61 -10.83 -10.77
N ALA A 56 -8.77 -9.65 -10.18
CA ALA A 56 -10.06 -9.09 -9.81
C ALA A 56 -10.84 -8.52 -11.01
N GLN A 57 -10.15 -8.02 -12.05
CA GLN A 57 -10.81 -7.38 -13.20
C GLN A 57 -12.01 -8.12 -13.81
N PRO A 58 -12.00 -9.46 -13.99
CA PRO A 58 -13.17 -10.17 -14.51
C PRO A 58 -14.40 -10.05 -13.61
N TYR A 59 -14.21 -10.05 -12.28
CA TYR A 59 -15.28 -9.90 -11.29
C TYR A 59 -15.78 -8.46 -11.25
N GLU A 60 -14.86 -7.49 -11.25
CA GLU A 60 -15.20 -6.06 -11.28
C GLU A 60 -16.05 -5.73 -12.53
N ARG A 61 -15.69 -6.28 -13.70
CA ARG A 61 -16.46 -6.12 -14.94
C ARG A 61 -17.83 -6.80 -14.89
N ALA A 62 -18.01 -7.81 -14.05
CA ALA A 62 -19.29 -8.46 -13.80
C ALA A 62 -20.12 -7.74 -12.72
N GLY A 63 -19.65 -6.60 -12.21
CA GLY A 63 -20.32 -5.83 -11.15
C GLY A 63 -20.11 -6.40 -9.74
N ILE A 64 -19.10 -7.26 -9.55
CA ILE A 64 -18.76 -7.84 -8.25
C ILE A 64 -17.50 -7.11 -7.74
N PRO A 65 -17.61 -6.22 -6.72
CA PRO A 65 -16.50 -5.40 -6.24
C PRO A 65 -15.56 -6.21 -5.34
N LEU A 66 -14.72 -7.05 -5.96
CA LEU A 66 -13.85 -7.97 -5.22
C LEU A 66 -12.73 -7.24 -4.48
N LEU A 67 -12.09 -6.27 -5.13
CA LEU A 67 -10.98 -5.50 -4.54
C LEU A 67 -11.24 -3.99 -4.52
N SER A 68 -12.13 -3.48 -5.39
CA SER A 68 -12.44 -2.04 -5.46
C SER A 68 -12.97 -1.45 -4.16
N GLU A 69 -13.66 -2.24 -3.33
CA GLU A 69 -14.20 -1.83 -2.02
C GLU A 69 -13.41 -2.40 -0.83
N ALA A 70 -12.39 -3.23 -1.09
CA ALA A 70 -11.62 -3.89 -0.03
C ALA A 70 -10.55 -2.98 0.60
N PHE A 71 -10.21 -1.87 -0.06
CA PHE A 71 -9.17 -0.95 0.38
C PHE A 71 -9.72 0.47 0.52
N VAL A 72 -9.40 1.11 1.64
CA VAL A 72 -9.64 2.54 1.84
C VAL A 72 -8.47 3.34 1.27
N SER A 73 -8.74 4.57 0.81
CA SER A 73 -7.66 5.51 0.45
C SER A 73 -6.87 5.91 1.68
N MET A 74 -5.56 6.10 1.50
CA MET A 74 -4.59 6.42 2.56
C MET A 74 -4.11 7.86 2.51
#